data_AF-A0A975K5I8-F1
#
_entry.id   AF-A0A975K5I8-F1
#
_cell.length_a   1.000
_cell.length_b   1.000
_cell.length_c   1.000
_cell.angle_alpha   90.00
_cell.angle_beta   90.00
_cell.angle_gamma   90.00
#
_symmetry.space_group_name_H-M   'P 1'
#
loop_
_entity.id
_entity.type
_entity.pdbx_description
1 polymer ?
#
loop_
_entity_poly.entity_id
_entity_poly.type
_entity_poly.pdbx_seq_one_letter_code
_entity_poly.pdbx_strand_id
1 'polypeptide(L)'
;MCDPTSQDYFSHVRSDDLGIQDEHNLIRHCKTPYQVVPCPINGLKVSSQAFTTRKEDPGVSIDIECLLHKAGLPSDARFGEMPGTVAMVAVAAKVARSAALGAAWTPKPEVPELSDAQGAANPYHGEVIVLGLGSSARKRASRALSESAVLVRSEI
;
A
#
# COMPACT_ATOMS: atom_id res chain seq x y z
N MET A 1 -1.95 2.41 20.38
CA MET A 1 -3.19 2.89 19.72
C MET A 1 -2.74 3.66 18.48
N CYS A 2 -3.34 3.41 17.32
CA CYS A 2 -2.90 4.05 16.08
C CYS A 2 -3.43 5.49 16.01
N ASP A 3 -2.55 6.48 16.11
CA ASP A 3 -2.89 7.91 16.07
C ASP A 3 -2.05 8.66 15.01
N PRO A 4 -2.19 8.30 13.71
CA PRO A 4 -1.48 8.95 12.60
C PRO A 4 -1.95 10.38 12.36
N THR A 5 -1.10 11.17 11.70
CA THR A 5 -1.40 12.54 11.28
C THR A 5 -1.87 12.56 9.83
N SER A 6 -3.16 12.90 9.63
CA SER A 6 -3.74 13.02 8.29
C SER A 6 -3.01 14.07 7.46
N GLN A 7 -2.61 13.68 6.25
CA GLN A 7 -2.00 14.54 5.25
C GLN A 7 -2.95 14.71 4.05
N ASP A 8 -2.88 15.88 3.40
CA ASP A 8 -3.70 16.18 2.22
C ASP A 8 -3.37 15.25 1.05
N TYR A 9 -4.36 14.48 0.59
CA TYR A 9 -4.25 13.58 -0.55
C TYR A 9 -3.76 14.26 -1.84
N PHE A 10 -4.12 15.52 -2.08
CA PHE A 10 -3.73 16.22 -3.31
C PHE A 10 -2.37 16.93 -3.22
N SER A 11 -1.75 16.97 -2.04
CA SER A 11 -0.42 17.57 -1.87
C SER A 11 0.65 16.78 -2.66
N HIS A 12 1.63 17.47 -3.23
CA HIS A 12 2.82 16.85 -3.83
C HIS A 12 3.94 16.59 -2.81
N VAL A 13 3.79 17.10 -1.60
CA VAL A 13 4.74 16.93 -0.51
C VAL A 13 4.19 15.91 0.47
N ARG A 14 5.02 14.92 0.81
CA ARG A 14 4.73 13.85 1.77
C ARG A 14 5.85 13.76 2.79
N SER A 15 5.50 13.54 4.05
CA SER A 15 6.43 13.23 5.13
C SER A 15 6.05 11.92 5.82
N ASP A 16 7.03 11.20 6.35
CA ASP A 16 6.77 10.01 7.16
C ASP A 16 5.87 10.37 8.35
N ASP A 17 4.86 9.54 8.59
CA ASP A 17 3.90 9.68 9.68
C ASP A 17 4.31 8.76 10.82
N LEU A 18 4.85 9.36 11.88
CA LEU A 18 5.32 8.63 13.07
C LEU A 18 4.19 8.00 13.88
N GLY A 19 2.92 8.39 13.66
CA GLY A 19 1.77 7.71 14.27
C GLY A 19 1.48 6.34 13.63
N ILE A 20 2.04 6.07 12.45
CA ILE A 20 2.09 4.73 11.86
C ILE A 20 3.29 3.98 12.47
N GLN A 21 3.09 3.28 13.57
CA GLN A 21 4.15 2.52 14.25
C GLN A 21 4.70 1.38 13.39
N ASP A 22 5.91 0.93 13.69
CA ASP A 22 6.71 0.00 12.89
C ASP A 22 6.03 -1.37 12.66
N GLU A 23 5.27 -1.82 13.63
CA GLU A 23 4.48 -3.05 13.65
C GLU A 23 3.16 -2.95 12.88
N HIS A 24 2.72 -1.74 12.52
CA HIS A 24 1.49 -1.57 11.75
C HIS A 24 1.69 -2.07 10.32
N ASN A 25 0.69 -2.79 9.83
CA ASN A 25 0.69 -3.27 8.46
C ASN A 25 0.05 -2.27 7.51
N LEU A 26 0.69 -2.17 6.35
CA LEU A 26 0.26 -1.46 5.17
C LEU A 26 -0.27 -2.51 4.19
N ILE A 27 -1.57 -2.45 3.88
CA ILE A 27 -2.28 -3.46 3.09
C ILE A 27 -2.40 -3.01 1.65
N ARG A 28 -2.10 -3.88 0.71
CA ARG A 28 -2.30 -3.65 -0.72
C ARG A 28 -3.16 -4.75 -1.33
N HIS A 29 -4.20 -4.35 -2.03
CA HIS A 29 -4.95 -5.24 -2.91
C HIS A 29 -4.23 -5.39 -4.25
N CYS A 30 -3.93 -6.64 -4.60
CA CYS A 30 -3.36 -7.01 -5.90
C CYS A 30 -4.51 -7.39 -6.83
N LYS A 31 -4.71 -6.65 -7.93
CA LYS A 31 -5.85 -6.86 -8.85
C LYS A 31 -5.51 -7.58 -10.16
N THR A 32 -4.26 -7.96 -10.32
CA THR A 32 -3.78 -8.50 -11.58
C THR A 32 -2.81 -9.63 -11.31
N PRO A 33 -2.89 -10.76 -12.05
CA PRO A 33 -1.99 -11.88 -11.86
C PRO A 33 -0.51 -11.50 -11.96
N TYR A 34 -0.12 -10.50 -12.76
CA TYR A 34 1.29 -10.09 -12.83
C TYR A 34 1.85 -9.50 -11.52
N GLN A 35 0.99 -9.10 -10.57
CA GLN A 35 1.40 -8.64 -9.23
C GLN A 35 1.66 -9.81 -8.28
N VAL A 36 1.21 -11.03 -8.62
CA VAL A 36 1.39 -12.27 -7.85
C VAL A 36 1.92 -13.36 -8.77
N VAL A 37 3.19 -13.68 -8.68
CA VAL A 37 3.84 -14.63 -9.60
C VAL A 37 4.15 -15.95 -8.91
N PRO A 38 4.17 -17.08 -9.64
CA PRO A 38 4.63 -18.35 -9.08
C PRO A 38 6.03 -18.23 -8.48
N CYS A 39 6.22 -18.87 -7.33
CA CYS A 39 7.52 -18.98 -6.68
C CYS A 39 7.87 -20.45 -6.47
N PRO A 40 9.01 -20.93 -7.00
CA PRO A 40 9.41 -22.33 -6.88
C PRO A 40 9.60 -22.83 -5.44
N ILE A 41 9.81 -21.93 -4.47
CA ILE A 41 10.11 -22.28 -3.07
C ILE A 41 8.84 -22.36 -2.22
N ASN A 42 7.89 -21.44 -2.42
CA ASN A 42 6.72 -21.25 -1.56
C ASN A 42 5.39 -21.09 -2.33
N GLY A 43 5.33 -21.52 -3.59
CA GLY A 43 4.12 -21.52 -4.43
C GLY A 43 3.86 -20.19 -5.12
N LEU A 44 3.78 -19.09 -4.36
CA LEU A 44 3.48 -17.75 -4.87
C LEU A 44 4.37 -16.70 -4.20
N LYS A 45 4.67 -15.62 -4.92
CA LYS A 45 5.33 -14.42 -4.36
C LYS A 45 4.77 -13.15 -4.95
N VAL A 46 4.93 -12.06 -4.21
CA VAL A 46 4.62 -10.72 -4.72
C VAL A 46 5.64 -10.33 -5.79
N SER A 47 5.16 -9.81 -6.91
CA SER A 47 6.00 -9.28 -7.98
C SER A 47 6.55 -7.91 -7.61
N SER A 48 7.79 -7.62 -8.02
CA SER A 48 8.37 -6.28 -7.88
C SER A 48 7.52 -5.17 -8.53
N GLN A 49 6.66 -5.51 -9.50
CA GLN A 49 5.72 -4.57 -10.11
C GLN A 49 4.62 -4.10 -9.16
N ALA A 50 4.29 -4.88 -8.12
CA ALA A 50 3.29 -4.50 -7.12
C ALA A 50 3.69 -3.25 -6.33
N PHE A 51 4.98 -2.91 -6.24
CA PHE A 51 5.45 -1.73 -5.51
C PHE A 51 6.23 -0.75 -6.39
N THR A 52 6.15 -0.90 -7.72
CA THR A 52 6.87 -0.01 -8.65
C THR A 52 6.13 1.32 -8.78
N THR A 53 6.82 2.43 -8.48
CA THR A 53 6.32 3.80 -8.70
C THR A 53 6.94 4.43 -9.94
N ARG A 54 6.17 5.28 -10.64
CA ARG A 54 6.68 6.14 -11.71
C ARG A 54 7.14 7.48 -11.16
N LYS A 55 7.85 8.26 -11.97
CA LYS A 55 8.45 9.55 -11.51
C LYS A 55 7.35 10.56 -11.16
N GLU A 56 6.21 10.41 -11.82
CA GLU A 56 4.99 11.20 -11.72
C GLU A 56 4.02 10.69 -10.63
N ASP A 57 4.24 9.51 -10.06
CA ASP A 57 3.30 8.90 -9.11
C ASP A 57 3.65 9.31 -7.67
N PRO A 58 2.70 9.87 -6.89
CA PRO A 58 2.85 10.01 -5.45
C PRO A 58 2.79 8.62 -4.79
N GLY A 59 3.96 8.11 -4.39
CA GLY A 59 4.07 6.91 -3.55
C GLY A 59 3.38 5.65 -4.07
N VAL A 60 3.28 4.64 -3.20
CA VAL A 60 2.49 3.43 -3.43
C VAL A 60 1.23 3.50 -2.57
N SER A 61 0.07 3.63 -3.21
CA SER A 61 -1.25 3.57 -2.58
C SER A 61 -1.50 2.24 -1.86
N ILE A 62 -1.99 2.32 -0.63
CA ILE A 62 -2.24 1.21 0.31
C ILE A 62 -3.38 1.56 1.27
N ASP A 63 -3.93 0.57 1.96
CA ASP A 63 -4.79 0.76 3.13
C ASP A 63 -3.98 0.56 4.41
N ILE A 64 -4.39 1.19 5.52
CA ILE A 64 -3.69 1.09 6.81
C ILE A 64 -4.47 0.16 7.76
N GLU A 65 -3.91 -1.02 8.04
CA GLU A 65 -4.59 -2.06 8.82
C GLU A 65 -4.91 -1.60 10.25
N CYS A 66 -4.01 -0.85 10.89
CA CYS A 66 -4.24 -0.36 12.26
C CYS A 66 -5.49 0.52 12.36
N LEU A 67 -5.81 1.29 11.31
CA LEU A 67 -6.97 2.18 11.29
C LEU A 67 -8.26 1.40 11.02
N LEU A 68 -8.20 0.39 10.14
CA LEU A 68 -9.29 -0.56 9.92
C LEU A 68 -9.65 -1.26 11.25
N HIS A 69 -8.67 -1.83 11.93
CA HIS A 69 -8.88 -2.49 13.22
C HIS A 69 -9.41 -1.54 14.30
N LYS A 70 -8.92 -0.30 14.36
CA LYS A 70 -9.45 0.72 15.30
C LYS A 70 -10.93 1.01 15.07
N ALA A 71 -11.39 0.93 13.82
CA ALA A 71 -12.80 1.08 13.43
C ALA A 71 -13.63 -0.21 13.55
N GLY A 72 -13.04 -1.33 14.03
CA GLY A 72 -13.71 -2.63 14.10
C GLY A 72 -13.91 -3.30 12.75
N LEU A 73 -13.13 -2.91 11.75
CA LEU A 73 -13.23 -3.37 10.38
C LEU A 73 -12.14 -4.41 10.04
N PRO A 74 -12.45 -5.46 9.27
CA PRO A 74 -11.43 -6.38 8.75
C PRO A 74 -10.53 -5.70 7.70
N SER A 75 -9.40 -6.32 7.38
CA SER A 75 -8.39 -5.78 6.44
C SER A 75 -8.94 -5.54 5.02
N ASP A 76 -10.07 -6.14 4.65
CA ASP A 76 -10.76 -6.02 3.36
C ASP A 76 -12.05 -5.15 3.41
N ALA A 77 -12.35 -4.54 4.56
CA ALA A 77 -13.65 -3.94 4.84
C ALA A 77 -14.12 -2.86 3.86
N ARG A 78 -13.19 -2.15 3.22
CA ARG A 78 -13.56 -1.06 2.31
C ARG A 78 -14.24 -1.56 1.05
N PHE A 79 -13.91 -2.76 0.61
CA PHE A 79 -14.31 -3.23 -0.72
C PHE A 79 -14.71 -4.71 -0.77
N GLY A 80 -14.58 -5.45 0.33
CA GLY A 80 -14.68 -6.90 0.32
C GLY A 80 -13.70 -7.51 -0.69
N GLU A 81 -14.16 -8.53 -1.43
CA GLU A 81 -13.54 -8.94 -2.69
C GLU A 81 -13.73 -7.83 -3.73
N MET A 82 -12.84 -6.82 -3.73
CA MET A 82 -12.78 -5.87 -4.84
C MET A 82 -12.77 -6.68 -6.15
N PRO A 83 -13.64 -6.38 -7.13
CA PRO A 83 -13.68 -7.14 -8.37
C PRO A 83 -12.30 -7.27 -9.01
N GLY A 84 -11.90 -8.51 -9.31
CA GLY A 84 -10.59 -8.83 -9.86
C GLY A 84 -9.43 -8.76 -8.87
N THR A 85 -9.66 -8.61 -7.56
CA THR A 85 -8.61 -8.81 -6.56
C THR A 85 -8.21 -10.27 -6.55
N VAL A 86 -6.96 -10.53 -6.88
CA VAL A 86 -6.39 -11.88 -6.87
C VAL A 86 -5.74 -12.21 -5.52
N ALA A 87 -5.31 -11.18 -4.77
CA ALA A 87 -4.69 -11.34 -3.46
C ALA A 87 -4.69 -10.04 -2.66
N MET A 88 -4.52 -10.17 -1.35
CA MET A 88 -4.16 -9.07 -0.45
C MET A 88 -2.82 -9.35 0.20
N VAL A 89 -1.96 -8.34 0.23
CA VAL A 89 -0.61 -8.44 0.79
C VAL A 89 -0.40 -7.34 1.81
N ALA A 90 0.34 -7.66 2.88
CA ALA A 90 0.74 -6.73 3.91
C ALA A 90 2.24 -6.47 3.85
N VAL A 91 2.66 -5.25 4.16
CA VAL A 91 4.05 -4.92 4.47
C VAL A 91 4.10 -4.13 5.77
N ALA A 92 5.03 -4.47 6.66
CA ALA A 92 5.21 -3.73 7.91
C ALA A 92 5.74 -2.31 7.64
N ALA A 93 5.26 -1.31 8.38
CA ALA A 93 5.70 0.07 8.24
C ALA A 93 7.23 0.23 8.44
N LYS A 94 7.83 -0.58 9.33
CA LYS A 94 9.29 -0.64 9.50
C LYS A 94 10.04 -0.92 8.20
N VAL A 95 9.51 -1.80 7.36
CA VAL A 95 10.10 -2.13 6.07
C VAL A 95 9.93 -0.96 5.09
N ALA A 96 8.77 -0.31 5.10
CA ALA A 96 8.56 0.89 4.30
C ALA A 96 9.58 1.98 4.63
N ARG A 97 9.91 2.18 5.91
CA ARG A 97 10.94 3.12 6.36
C ARG A 97 12.37 2.70 6.02
N SER A 98 12.67 1.40 6.01
CA SER A 98 14.02 0.92 5.67
C SER A 98 14.30 0.92 4.17
N ALA A 99 13.27 0.72 3.34
CA ALA A 99 13.38 0.63 1.89
C ALA A 99 13.02 1.93 1.17
N ALA A 100 12.24 2.81 1.79
CA ALA A 100 11.72 4.05 1.21
C ALA A 100 11.84 5.22 2.21
N LEU A 101 11.15 6.35 1.95
CA LEU A 101 11.23 7.53 2.82
C LEU A 101 10.27 7.47 4.02
N GLY A 102 9.29 6.57 4.00
CA GLY A 102 8.31 6.42 5.08
C GLY A 102 6.96 5.92 4.62
N ALA A 103 5.98 6.04 5.50
CA ALA A 103 4.56 5.81 5.22
C ALA A 103 3.75 7.02 5.67
N ALA A 104 2.70 7.39 4.94
CA ALA A 104 1.83 8.50 5.29
C ALA A 104 0.38 8.04 5.34
N TRP A 105 -0.42 8.57 6.27
CA TRP A 105 -1.87 8.50 6.22
C TRP A 105 -2.41 9.68 5.42
N THR A 106 -3.02 9.38 4.26
CA THR A 106 -3.50 10.39 3.31
C THR A 106 -4.92 10.02 2.87
N PRO A 107 -5.94 10.28 3.71
CA PRO A 107 -7.32 9.97 3.40
C PRO A 107 -7.70 10.45 2.00
N LYS A 108 -8.06 9.51 1.14
CA LYS A 108 -8.45 9.82 -0.23
C LYS A 108 -9.89 10.36 -0.23
N PRO A 109 -10.15 11.55 -0.78
CA PRO A 109 -11.52 12.04 -0.97
C PRO A 109 -12.19 11.33 -2.16
N GLU A 110 -13.49 11.55 -2.31
CA GLU A 110 -14.19 11.15 -3.53
C GLU A 110 -13.67 11.98 -4.73
N VAL A 111 -13.49 11.31 -5.87
CA VAL A 111 -13.05 11.90 -7.15
C VAL A 111 -14.13 11.60 -8.19
N PRO A 112 -15.09 12.51 -8.41
CA PRO A 112 -16.29 12.25 -9.23
C PRO A 112 -16.00 11.87 -10.70
N GLU A 113 -14.85 12.26 -11.22
CA GLU A 113 -14.45 12.00 -12.61
C GLU A 113 -13.97 10.56 -12.84
N LEU A 114 -13.76 9.79 -11.78
CA LEU A 114 -13.29 8.40 -11.84
C LEU A 114 -14.40 7.44 -11.42
N SER A 115 -14.53 6.31 -12.09
CA SER A 115 -15.53 5.29 -11.74
C SER A 115 -15.03 4.34 -10.65
N ASP A 116 -15.99 3.65 -10.01
CA ASP A 116 -15.72 2.52 -9.10
C ASP A 116 -14.77 2.88 -7.95
N ALA A 117 -13.89 1.94 -7.56
CA ALA A 117 -12.88 2.13 -6.53
C ALA A 117 -11.87 3.25 -6.85
N GLN A 118 -11.74 3.65 -8.12
CA GLN A 118 -10.85 4.73 -8.53
C GLN A 118 -11.43 6.11 -8.17
N GLY A 119 -12.74 6.27 -8.13
CA GLY A 119 -13.40 7.50 -7.67
C GLY A 119 -13.80 7.49 -6.20
N ALA A 120 -14.01 6.32 -5.61
CA ALA A 120 -14.50 6.24 -4.23
C ALA A 120 -13.54 6.83 -3.18
N ALA A 121 -14.12 7.49 -2.17
CA ALA A 121 -13.41 7.97 -0.99
C ALA A 121 -12.81 6.83 -0.15
N ASN A 122 -11.69 7.09 0.51
CA ASN A 122 -11.00 6.19 1.42
C ASN A 122 -10.50 6.91 2.69
N PRO A 123 -11.17 6.79 3.83
CA PRO A 123 -10.65 7.34 5.08
C PRO A 123 -9.40 6.59 5.59
N TYR A 124 -9.14 5.36 5.14
CA TYR A 124 -8.06 4.50 5.63
C TYR A 124 -6.87 4.41 4.67
N HIS A 125 -6.86 5.24 3.61
CA HIS A 125 -5.80 5.25 2.62
C HIS A 125 -4.50 5.76 3.21
N GLY A 126 -3.43 5.03 2.94
CA GLY A 126 -2.07 5.48 3.15
C GLY A 126 -1.24 5.37 1.88
N GLU A 127 0.00 5.82 1.99
CA GLU A 127 0.98 5.77 0.92
C GLU A 127 2.34 5.37 1.47
N VAL A 128 3.04 4.46 0.81
CA VAL A 128 4.49 4.31 1.00
C VAL A 128 5.18 5.43 0.22
N ILE A 129 6.00 6.22 0.90
CA ILE A 129 6.62 7.43 0.35
C ILE A 129 7.91 7.04 -0.38
N VAL A 130 7.90 7.13 -1.72
CA VAL A 130 9.06 6.81 -2.57
C VAL A 130 9.44 8.05 -3.40
N LEU A 131 9.85 9.17 -2.77
CA LEU A 131 10.19 10.40 -3.49
C LEU A 131 11.65 10.44 -3.96
N GLY A 132 11.87 11.01 -5.14
CA GLY A 132 13.16 11.56 -5.57
C GLY A 132 14.32 10.58 -5.80
N LEU A 133 14.16 9.31 -5.44
CA LEU A 133 15.16 8.27 -5.70
C LEU A 133 15.38 8.16 -7.21
N GLY A 134 16.64 8.09 -7.67
CA GLY A 134 16.93 7.77 -9.07
C GLY A 134 16.24 6.47 -9.51
N SER A 135 16.04 6.25 -10.81
CA SER A 135 15.31 5.07 -11.34
C SER A 135 15.81 3.73 -10.78
N SER A 136 17.13 3.59 -10.63
CA SER A 136 17.77 2.41 -10.01
C SER A 136 17.47 2.27 -8.52
N ALA A 137 17.40 3.37 -7.77
CA ALA A 137 17.09 3.36 -6.35
C ALA A 137 15.60 3.05 -6.10
N ARG A 138 14.69 3.59 -6.91
CA ARG A 138 13.26 3.22 -6.86
C ARG A 138 13.06 1.73 -7.09
N LYS A 139 13.68 1.17 -8.13
CA LYS A 139 13.60 -0.29 -8.41
C LYS A 139 14.08 -1.14 -7.23
N ARG A 140 15.14 -0.72 -6.53
CA ARG A 140 15.63 -1.42 -5.33
C ARG A 140 14.64 -1.31 -4.17
N ALA A 141 14.11 -0.12 -3.91
CA ALA A 141 13.08 0.10 -2.89
C ALA A 141 11.84 -0.78 -3.14
N SER A 142 11.30 -0.74 -4.36
CA SER A 142 10.15 -1.58 -4.77
C SER A 142 10.43 -3.07 -4.61
N ARG A 143 11.65 -3.51 -4.95
CA ARG A 143 12.06 -4.90 -4.78
C ARG A 143 12.12 -5.30 -3.30
N ALA A 144 12.73 -4.47 -2.45
CA ALA A 144 12.82 -4.74 -1.02
C ALA A 144 11.43 -4.80 -0.35
N LEU A 145 10.51 -3.90 -0.73
CA LEU A 145 9.11 -3.93 -0.30
C LEU A 145 8.43 -5.24 -0.73
N SER A 146 8.64 -5.65 -1.99
CA SER A 146 8.07 -6.88 -2.54
C SER A 146 8.60 -8.15 -1.88
N GLU A 147 9.89 -8.21 -1.55
CA GLU A 147 10.51 -9.37 -0.90
C GLU A 147 10.11 -9.50 0.57
N SER A 148 9.66 -8.41 1.20
CA SER A 148 9.22 -8.38 2.59
C SER A 148 7.70 -8.44 2.75
N ALA A 149 6.95 -8.48 1.65
CA ALA A 149 5.50 -8.50 1.67
C ALA A 149 4.99 -9.91 2.01
N VAL A 150 3.98 -9.98 2.88
CA VAL A 150 3.35 -11.22 3.33
C VAL A 150 1.95 -11.31 2.73
N LEU A 151 1.59 -12.47 2.19
CA LEU A 151 0.26 -12.75 1.67
C LEU A 151 -0.72 -12.91 2.84
N VAL A 152 -1.74 -12.06 2.89
CA VAL A 152 -2.78 -12.07 3.94
C VAL A 152 -4.01 -12.86 3.48
N ARG A 153 -4.35 -12.74 2.20
CA ARG A 153 -5.47 -13.46 1.56
C ARG A 153 -5.15 -13.71 0.09
N SER A 154 -5.63 -14.83 -0.44
CA SER A 154 -5.47 -15.21 -1.84
C SER A 154 -6.77 -15.82 -2.36
N GLU A 155 -7.15 -15.45 -3.57
CA GLU A 155 -8.25 -16.05 -4.32
C GLU A 155 -7.66 -16.56 -5.63
N ILE A 156 -7.53 -17.89 -5.74
CA ILE A 156 -7.11 -18.58 -6.97
C ILE A 156 -8.14 -19.66 -7.27
#